data_AF-A0A2H1FBX4-F1
#
_entry.id   AF-A0A2H1FBX4-F1
#
_cell.length_a   1.000
_cell.length_b   1.000
_cell.length_c   1.000
_cell.angle_alpha   90.00
_cell.angle_beta   90.00
_cell.angle_gamma   90.00
#
_symmetry.space_group_name_H-M   'P 1'
#
loop_
_entity.id
_entity.type
_entity.pdbx_description
1 polymer ?
#
loop_
_entity_poly.entity_id
_entity_poly.type
_entity_poly.pdbx_seq_one_letter_code
_entity_poly.pdbx_strand_id
1 'polypeptide(L)'
;MEPLEFCNACFQRGKPNLCETYKNTFTKINSLQFSQKTRLDRILTRLEIRPRSVDKRWTLIIPSEKRKEFLDSLWGINVTVHTLEDHVKVITQLYKPEVRKLGVREQIELPTPESWEEFDPKSRDWIPLKVVIKKEKFYAQVNLGNVLKCSSFEGTTYFRTYLNADTPTLTHMEKRAVYNIVSTISEPITAIWKHDDSGQRGFIGYDQLLNIPDEIFNVLRRLATVDKRVPDTMIFENNDFELIKTVLGCIKIELIVSSETITTISDKKSDVPLLIEGIQKDRLQVMLNIIKEMGGKIEIEKDSLTVLGTRGLIKITFVDDDKSSQDGNMMKISVSALEDPPRFAEILVMVKKRLGLLDLPLENVLSQHWPIISDNDLQYIIQTAISWWSSNPVLATKIIGDAEKFAKVKEWNAKIKEGKIRSTLDTITLGKIVKQKESNKFTK
;
A
#
# COMPACT_ATOMS: atom_id res chain seq x y z
N MET A 1 -4.82 -5.34 2.01
CA MET A 1 -5.46 -6.01 3.17
C MET A 1 -6.36 -5.01 3.88
N GLU A 2 -7.56 -5.42 4.26
CA GLU A 2 -8.53 -4.56 4.94
C GLU A 2 -8.13 -4.36 6.42
N PRO A 3 -7.85 -3.14 6.91
CA PRO A 3 -7.37 -2.91 8.27
C PRO A 3 -8.32 -3.44 9.37
N LEU A 4 -9.62 -3.48 9.07
CA LEU A 4 -10.65 -3.96 9.99
C LEU A 4 -10.73 -5.48 10.08
N GLU A 5 -10.20 -6.22 9.11
CA GLU A 5 -10.19 -7.69 9.11
C GLU A 5 -9.54 -8.24 10.39
N PHE A 6 -8.43 -7.60 10.81
CA PHE A 6 -7.67 -7.94 12.00
C PHE A 6 -8.28 -7.40 13.30
N CYS A 7 -9.23 -6.48 13.22
CA CYS A 7 -9.90 -5.91 14.39
C CYS A 7 -11.05 -6.80 14.89
N ASN A 8 -11.52 -7.76 14.10
CA ASN A 8 -12.61 -8.66 14.50
C ASN A 8 -12.30 -9.43 15.79
N ALA A 9 -11.03 -9.84 15.99
CA ALA A 9 -10.59 -10.48 17.22
C ALA A 9 -10.61 -9.55 18.45
N CYS A 10 -10.59 -8.23 18.23
CA CYS A 10 -10.57 -7.22 19.29
C CYS A 10 -11.98 -6.84 19.78
N PHE A 11 -13.02 -7.12 19.00
CA PHE A 11 -14.40 -6.69 19.29
C PHE A 11 -15.23 -7.74 20.05
N GLN A 12 -14.59 -8.67 20.76
CA GLN A 12 -15.27 -9.76 21.49
C GLN A 12 -16.30 -9.25 22.52
N ARG A 13 -16.11 -8.04 23.06
CA ARG A 13 -17.02 -7.41 24.04
C ARG A 13 -18.02 -6.42 23.42
N GLY A 14 -18.09 -6.35 22.08
CA GLY A 14 -18.92 -5.42 21.33
C GLY A 14 -18.11 -4.52 20.40
N LYS A 15 -18.71 -4.11 19.29
CA LYS A 15 -18.07 -3.22 18.32
C LYS A 15 -18.07 -1.77 18.84
N PRO A 16 -16.92 -1.06 18.80
CA PRO A 16 -16.84 0.33 19.19
C PRO A 16 -17.61 1.22 18.20
N ASN A 17 -17.87 2.47 18.57
CA ASN A 17 -18.41 3.44 17.64
C ASN A 17 -17.36 3.84 16.59
N LEU A 18 -16.11 4.07 17.02
CA LEU A 18 -14.98 4.43 16.17
C LEU A 18 -13.81 3.46 16.36
N CYS A 19 -13.05 3.21 15.30
CA CYS A 19 -11.83 2.41 15.33
C CYS A 19 -10.69 3.18 14.66
N GLU A 20 -9.54 3.25 15.32
CA GLU A 20 -8.30 3.79 14.74
C GLU A 20 -7.73 2.75 13.76
N THR A 21 -7.95 2.96 12.45
CA THR A 21 -7.56 2.01 11.40
C THR A 21 -6.10 2.16 11.00
N TYR A 22 -5.60 3.39 10.99
CA TYR A 22 -4.18 3.75 10.90
C TYR A 22 -3.91 4.82 11.95
N LYS A 23 -2.64 5.09 12.25
CA LYS A 23 -2.27 6.14 13.19
C LYS A 23 -3.03 7.43 12.88
N ASN A 24 -3.73 7.94 13.88
CA ASN A 24 -4.58 9.12 13.82
C ASN A 24 -5.77 9.08 12.83
N THR A 25 -6.07 7.94 12.24
CA THR A 25 -7.17 7.76 11.28
C THR A 25 -8.28 6.96 11.92
N PHE A 26 -9.44 7.58 12.14
CA PHE A 26 -10.57 6.99 12.84
C PHE A 26 -11.73 6.73 11.89
N THR A 27 -12.11 5.46 11.76
CA THR A 27 -13.24 5.02 10.94
C THR A 27 -14.43 4.69 11.81
N LYS A 28 -15.62 5.13 11.41
CA LYS A 28 -16.87 4.79 12.09
C LYS A 28 -17.27 3.35 11.80
N ILE A 29 -17.49 2.58 12.87
CA ILE A 29 -17.83 1.16 12.81
C ILE A 29 -19.31 0.94 13.14
N ASN A 30 -19.80 1.58 14.22
CA ASN A 30 -21.20 1.51 14.64
C ASN A 30 -21.91 2.86 14.50
N SER A 31 -23.25 2.82 14.47
CA SER A 31 -24.06 4.02 14.54
C SER A 31 -23.80 4.78 15.85
N LEU A 32 -23.90 6.09 15.77
CA LEU A 32 -23.87 7.00 16.91
C LEU A 32 -25.30 7.43 17.18
N GLN A 33 -25.68 7.57 18.46
CA GLN A 33 -26.95 8.19 18.81
C GLN A 33 -26.98 9.64 18.31
N PHE A 34 -28.17 10.18 18.06
CA PHE A 34 -28.32 11.55 17.54
C PHE A 34 -27.62 12.58 18.43
N SER A 35 -27.78 12.48 19.74
CA SER A 35 -27.14 13.34 20.74
C SER A 35 -25.60 13.27 20.67
N GLN A 36 -25.04 12.08 20.49
CA GLN A 36 -23.60 11.86 20.32
C GLN A 36 -23.10 12.45 19.02
N LYS A 37 -23.86 12.28 17.92
CA LYS A 37 -23.51 12.83 16.61
C LYS A 37 -23.44 14.37 16.64
N THR A 38 -24.45 15.04 17.20
CA THR A 38 -24.46 16.51 17.32
C THR A 38 -23.29 17.02 18.17
N ARG A 39 -22.94 16.33 19.26
CA ARG A 39 -21.79 16.70 20.08
C ARG A 39 -20.46 16.44 19.39
N LEU A 40 -20.36 15.33 18.66
CA LEU A 40 -19.19 15.01 17.84
C LEU A 40 -18.97 16.07 16.76
N ASP A 41 -20.01 16.51 16.06
CA ASP A 41 -19.90 17.56 15.04
C ASP A 41 -19.37 18.88 15.63
N ARG A 42 -19.75 19.23 16.87
CA ARG A 42 -19.20 20.40 17.58
C ARG A 42 -17.71 20.21 17.92
N ILE A 43 -17.32 19.02 18.39
CA ILE A 43 -15.91 18.69 18.68
C ILE A 43 -15.08 18.81 17.39
N LEU A 44 -15.56 18.22 16.30
CA LEU A 44 -14.89 18.26 15.00
C LEU A 44 -14.75 19.69 14.47
N THR A 45 -15.78 20.52 14.64
CA THR A 45 -15.74 21.93 14.25
C THR A 45 -14.71 22.71 15.08
N ARG A 46 -14.69 22.50 16.41
CA ARG A 46 -13.70 23.12 17.31
C ARG A 46 -12.27 22.74 16.96
N LEU A 47 -12.05 21.47 16.60
CA LEU A 47 -10.75 20.94 16.21
C LEU A 47 -10.39 21.25 14.74
N GLU A 48 -11.29 21.86 13.97
CA GLU A 48 -11.16 22.15 12.53
C GLU A 48 -10.97 20.89 11.67
N ILE A 49 -11.59 19.78 12.06
CA ILE A 49 -11.45 18.48 11.41
C ILE A 49 -12.68 18.19 10.56
N ARG A 50 -12.46 17.81 9.31
CA ARG A 50 -13.54 17.43 8.39
C ARG A 50 -13.55 15.92 8.10
N PRO A 51 -14.68 15.23 8.32
CA PRO A 51 -14.81 13.84 7.92
C PRO A 51 -14.82 13.67 6.41
N ARG A 52 -14.36 12.51 5.97
CA ARG A 52 -14.32 12.07 4.58
C ARG A 52 -15.03 10.73 4.44
N SER A 53 -15.51 10.43 3.24
CA SER A 53 -15.98 9.10 2.89
C SER A 53 -14.83 8.37 2.18
N VAL A 54 -14.31 7.31 2.79
CA VAL A 54 -13.26 6.44 2.22
C VAL A 54 -13.84 5.04 2.18
N ASP A 55 -13.85 4.40 1.00
CA ASP A 55 -14.45 3.08 0.78
C ASP A 55 -15.89 2.96 1.30
N LYS A 56 -16.70 4.01 1.07
CA LYS A 56 -18.08 4.14 1.56
C LYS A 56 -18.21 4.15 3.09
N ARG A 57 -17.10 4.29 3.82
CA ARG A 57 -17.06 4.43 5.28
C ARG A 57 -16.73 5.86 5.67
N TRP A 58 -17.38 6.32 6.72
CA TRP A 58 -17.08 7.61 7.32
C TRP A 58 -15.75 7.51 8.08
N THR A 59 -14.79 8.36 7.73
CA THR A 59 -13.42 8.35 8.27
C THR A 59 -12.95 9.76 8.58
N LEU A 60 -12.23 9.91 9.68
CA LEU A 60 -11.56 11.13 10.13
C LEU A 60 -10.05 10.92 10.13
N ILE A 61 -9.31 11.97 9.81
CA ILE A 61 -7.85 12.02 10.00
C ILE A 61 -7.58 13.16 10.97
N ILE A 62 -6.97 12.84 12.10
CA ILE A 62 -6.67 13.78 13.17
C ILE A 62 -5.18 14.15 13.08
N PRO A 63 -4.80 15.43 13.18
CA PRO A 63 -3.38 15.78 13.36
C PRO A 63 -2.84 15.22 14.68
N SER A 64 -1.58 14.79 14.71
CA SER A 64 -0.98 14.12 15.88
C SER A 64 -1.08 14.96 17.15
N GLU A 65 -0.90 16.28 17.03
CA GLU A 65 -0.99 17.25 18.12
C GLU A 65 -2.41 17.39 18.70
N LYS A 66 -3.45 17.07 17.91
CA LYS A 66 -4.86 17.13 18.34
C LYS A 66 -5.41 15.77 18.79
N ARG A 67 -4.65 14.67 18.61
CA ARG A 67 -5.12 13.29 18.90
C ARG A 67 -5.61 13.13 20.34
N LYS A 68 -4.82 13.61 21.31
CA LYS A 68 -5.15 13.48 22.74
C LYS A 68 -6.45 14.21 23.09
N GLU A 69 -6.56 15.49 22.72
CA GLU A 69 -7.76 16.29 22.97
C GLU A 69 -9.01 15.67 22.32
N PHE A 70 -8.84 15.11 21.10
CA PHE A 70 -9.91 14.41 20.41
C PHE A 70 -10.39 13.18 21.19
N LEU A 71 -9.48 12.30 21.62
CA LEU A 71 -9.82 11.10 22.40
C LEU A 71 -10.50 11.44 23.72
N ASP A 72 -9.96 12.41 24.47
CA ASP A 72 -10.55 12.89 25.73
C ASP A 72 -11.97 13.44 25.51
N SER A 73 -12.18 14.17 24.41
CA SER A 73 -13.50 14.71 24.06
C SER A 73 -14.51 13.61 23.69
N LEU A 74 -14.08 12.53 23.05
CA LEU A 74 -14.95 11.38 22.72
C LEU A 74 -15.43 10.65 23.97
N TRP A 75 -14.55 10.46 24.96
CA TRP A 75 -14.93 9.89 26.26
C TRP A 75 -15.96 10.76 26.97
N GLY A 76 -15.81 12.09 26.94
CA GLY A 76 -16.78 13.03 27.53
C GLY A 76 -18.19 12.98 26.93
N ILE A 77 -18.36 12.34 25.76
CA ILE A 77 -19.67 12.18 25.10
C ILE A 77 -20.12 10.71 25.01
N ASN A 78 -19.48 9.81 25.77
CA ASN A 78 -19.75 8.37 25.81
C ASN A 78 -19.63 7.69 24.43
N VAL A 79 -18.71 8.17 23.57
CA VAL A 79 -18.39 7.49 22.31
C VAL A 79 -17.28 6.49 22.56
N THR A 80 -17.55 5.23 22.25
CA THR A 80 -16.57 4.15 22.41
C THR A 80 -15.58 4.14 21.24
N VAL A 81 -14.29 4.02 21.57
CA VAL A 81 -13.20 4.05 20.58
C VAL A 81 -12.29 2.85 20.82
N HIS A 82 -11.89 2.19 19.74
CA HIS A 82 -10.81 1.21 19.76
C HIS A 82 -9.57 1.84 19.11
N THR A 83 -8.53 2.07 19.91
CA THR A 83 -7.27 2.67 19.44
C THR A 83 -6.28 1.61 18.97
N LEU A 84 -5.20 2.03 18.30
CA LEU A 84 -4.10 1.11 17.99
C LEU A 84 -3.42 0.56 19.26
N GLU A 85 -3.41 1.33 20.34
CA GLU A 85 -2.89 0.86 21.64
C GLU A 85 -3.74 -0.28 22.20
N ASP A 86 -5.08 -0.17 22.11
CA ASP A 86 -6.00 -1.26 22.49
C ASP A 86 -5.81 -2.48 21.60
N HIS A 87 -5.61 -2.26 20.30
CA HIS A 87 -5.34 -3.32 19.33
C HIS A 87 -4.05 -4.09 19.69
N VAL A 88 -2.97 -3.36 19.99
CA VAL A 88 -1.70 -3.94 20.42
C VAL A 88 -1.88 -4.79 21.68
N LYS A 89 -2.60 -4.31 22.69
CA LYS A 89 -2.86 -5.07 23.93
C LYS A 89 -3.56 -6.40 23.66
N VAL A 90 -4.52 -6.43 22.74
CA VAL A 90 -5.21 -7.68 22.39
C VAL A 90 -4.29 -8.61 21.62
N ILE A 91 -3.56 -8.11 20.62
CA ILE A 91 -2.68 -8.92 19.79
C ILE A 91 -1.55 -9.53 20.61
N THR A 92 -0.90 -8.77 21.48
CA THR A 92 0.22 -9.28 22.29
C THR A 92 -0.21 -10.36 23.28
N GLN A 93 -1.46 -10.34 23.77
CA GLN A 93 -2.01 -11.43 24.60
C GLN A 93 -2.14 -12.76 23.86
N LEU A 94 -2.21 -12.74 22.52
CA LEU A 94 -2.31 -13.97 21.72
C LEU A 94 -0.96 -14.68 21.58
N TYR A 95 0.16 -13.98 21.78
CA TYR A 95 1.51 -14.52 21.67
C TYR A 95 2.05 -14.84 23.07
N LYS A 96 2.36 -16.11 23.32
CA LYS A 96 2.99 -16.53 24.57
C LYS A 96 4.52 -16.44 24.45
N PRO A 97 5.24 -15.99 25.49
CA PRO A 97 6.70 -15.86 25.46
C PRO A 97 7.47 -17.20 25.52
N GLU A 98 6.79 -18.34 25.58
CA GLU A 98 7.44 -19.65 25.76
C GLU A 98 8.32 -20.01 24.55
N VAL A 99 9.62 -20.23 24.81
CA VAL A 99 10.54 -20.80 23.82
C VAL A 99 10.26 -22.29 23.73
N ARG A 100 9.64 -22.72 22.63
CA ARG A 100 9.56 -24.15 22.31
C ARG A 100 10.83 -24.56 21.59
N LYS A 101 11.65 -25.38 22.24
CA LYS A 101 12.82 -26.00 21.61
C LYS A 101 12.33 -27.04 20.61
N LEU A 102 13.00 -27.09 19.46
CA LEU A 102 12.80 -28.17 18.50
C LEU A 102 13.27 -29.50 19.09
N GLY A 103 12.63 -30.58 18.68
CA GLY A 103 13.01 -31.94 19.06
C GLY A 103 14.22 -32.44 18.27
N VAL A 104 14.52 -33.72 18.43
CA VAL A 104 15.60 -34.40 17.69
C VAL A 104 15.34 -34.39 16.18
N ARG A 105 16.42 -34.53 15.40
CA ARG A 105 16.31 -34.72 13.95
C ARG A 105 15.85 -36.14 13.63
N GLU A 106 14.80 -36.22 12.81
CA GLU A 106 14.22 -37.46 12.36
C GLU A 106 14.15 -37.51 10.83
N GLN A 107 14.17 -38.73 10.29
CA GLN A 107 13.87 -38.94 8.89
C GLN A 107 12.36 -38.91 8.68
N ILE A 108 11.89 -38.06 7.77
CA ILE A 108 10.49 -38.02 7.35
C ILE A 108 10.36 -38.35 5.87
N GLU A 109 9.24 -38.98 5.49
CA GLU A 109 8.84 -39.15 4.10
C GLU A 109 8.12 -37.87 3.63
N LEU A 110 8.56 -37.31 2.50
CA LEU A 110 7.95 -36.15 1.86
C LEU A 110 6.96 -36.63 0.78
N PRO A 111 5.79 -35.99 0.64
CA PRO A 111 4.76 -36.42 -0.29
C PRO A 111 5.11 -36.14 -1.77
N THR A 112 5.97 -35.17 -2.04
CA THR A 112 6.27 -34.69 -3.40
C THR A 112 7.77 -34.40 -3.58
N PRO A 113 8.31 -34.50 -4.82
CA PRO A 113 9.69 -34.13 -5.16
C PRO A 113 9.95 -32.62 -5.27
N GLU A 114 9.02 -31.80 -4.79
CA GLU A 114 9.04 -30.34 -4.97
C GLU A 114 10.14 -29.64 -4.16
N SER A 115 10.18 -28.31 -4.21
CA SER A 115 11.15 -27.54 -3.43
C SER A 115 10.69 -27.43 -1.98
N TRP A 116 11.46 -28.02 -1.07
CA TRP A 116 11.19 -28.04 0.36
C TRP A 116 12.18 -27.16 1.12
N GLU A 117 11.68 -26.43 2.10
CA GLU A 117 12.45 -25.61 3.02
C GLU A 117 12.04 -25.92 4.46
N GLU A 118 12.99 -25.93 5.39
CA GLU A 118 12.76 -26.02 6.83
C GLU A 118 13.00 -24.65 7.45
N PHE A 119 12.13 -24.24 8.36
CA PHE A 119 12.34 -23.00 9.09
C PHE A 119 13.53 -23.13 10.04
N ASP A 120 14.46 -22.18 10.00
CA ASP A 120 15.57 -22.08 10.94
C ASP A 120 15.26 -21.06 12.05
N PRO A 121 15.11 -21.50 13.31
CA PRO A 121 14.87 -20.60 14.43
C PRO A 121 15.91 -19.50 14.64
N LYS A 122 17.17 -19.76 14.25
CA LYS A 122 18.30 -18.86 14.51
C LYS A 122 18.32 -17.68 13.55
N SER A 123 18.36 -17.97 12.26
CA SER A 123 18.29 -16.94 11.21
C SER A 123 16.89 -16.38 11.01
N ARG A 124 15.87 -17.05 11.54
CA ARG A 124 14.45 -16.81 11.27
C ARG A 124 14.14 -16.84 9.78
N ASP A 125 14.77 -17.74 9.04
CA ASP A 125 14.59 -17.87 7.60
C ASP A 125 14.27 -19.29 7.16
N TRP A 126 13.82 -19.44 5.92
CA TRP A 126 13.54 -20.71 5.29
C TRP A 126 14.83 -21.25 4.66
N ILE A 127 15.32 -22.39 5.16
CA ILE A 127 16.54 -23.03 4.65
C ILE A 127 16.15 -24.20 3.74
N PRO A 128 16.70 -24.27 2.51
CA PRO A 128 16.45 -25.39 1.61
C PRO A 128 16.79 -26.74 2.24
N LEU A 129 15.88 -27.70 2.11
CA LEU A 129 16.08 -29.06 2.58
C LEU A 129 16.79 -29.92 1.54
N LYS A 130 17.73 -30.74 2.02
CA LYS A 130 18.35 -31.78 1.21
C LYS A 130 17.43 -33.01 1.15
N VAL A 131 16.75 -33.19 0.02
CA VAL A 131 15.89 -34.33 -0.24
C VAL A 131 16.71 -35.51 -0.79
N VAL A 132 16.53 -36.69 -0.19
CA VAL A 132 17.16 -37.95 -0.61
C VAL A 132 16.09 -38.86 -1.19
N ILE A 133 16.35 -39.40 -2.39
CA ILE A 133 15.45 -40.32 -3.07
C ILE A 133 15.86 -41.76 -2.77
N LYS A 134 14.94 -42.58 -2.25
CA LYS A 134 15.14 -44.01 -2.01
C LYS A 134 13.88 -44.78 -2.40
N LYS A 135 14.00 -45.78 -3.29
CA LYS A 135 12.88 -46.63 -3.75
C LYS A 135 11.65 -45.81 -4.16
N GLU A 136 11.85 -44.82 -5.04
CA GLU A 136 10.80 -43.91 -5.56
C GLU A 136 10.11 -43.01 -4.51
N LYS A 137 10.59 -43.01 -3.26
CA LYS A 137 10.11 -42.13 -2.19
C LYS A 137 11.13 -41.05 -1.86
N PHE A 138 10.63 -39.91 -1.37
CA PHE A 138 11.41 -38.72 -1.04
C PHE A 138 11.56 -38.62 0.47
N TYR A 139 12.77 -38.40 0.97
CA TYR A 139 13.02 -38.30 2.40
C TYR A 139 13.86 -37.08 2.74
N ALA A 140 13.59 -36.45 3.87
CA ALA A 140 14.42 -35.38 4.43
C ALA A 140 14.72 -35.62 5.92
N GLN A 141 15.82 -35.07 6.39
CA GLN A 141 16.18 -35.01 7.81
C GLN A 141 15.77 -33.65 8.36
N VAL A 142 14.84 -33.64 9.31
CA VAL A 142 14.23 -32.41 9.84
C VAL A 142 14.07 -32.50 11.34
N ASN A 143 14.00 -31.37 12.03
CA ASN A 143 13.73 -31.39 13.48
C ASN A 143 12.24 -31.62 13.75
N LEU A 144 11.94 -32.42 14.77
CA LEU A 144 10.57 -32.61 15.25
C LEU A 144 10.00 -31.32 15.85
N GLY A 145 8.72 -31.07 15.60
CA GLY A 145 8.02 -29.86 16.04
C GLY A 145 8.27 -28.63 15.18
N ASN A 146 9.11 -28.74 14.14
CA ASN A 146 9.44 -27.65 13.22
C ASN A 146 8.39 -27.50 12.11
N VAL A 147 8.53 -26.44 11.31
CA VAL A 147 7.68 -26.14 10.16
C VAL A 147 8.45 -26.32 8.87
N LEU A 148 7.82 -26.98 7.91
CA LEU A 148 8.30 -27.12 6.55
C LEU A 148 7.41 -26.32 5.60
N LYS A 149 8.05 -25.76 4.58
CA LYS A 149 7.41 -25.04 3.48
C LYS A 149 7.68 -25.81 2.20
N CYS A 150 6.63 -26.13 1.47
CA CYS A 150 6.72 -26.71 0.14
C CYS A 150 6.28 -25.65 -0.88
N SER A 151 7.14 -25.35 -1.84
CA SER A 151 6.85 -24.42 -2.92
C SER A 151 6.65 -25.18 -4.22
N SER A 152 5.45 -25.10 -4.79
CA SER A 152 5.07 -25.71 -6.06
C SER A 152 4.53 -24.69 -7.07
N PHE A 153 4.23 -25.14 -8.29
CA PHE A 153 3.55 -24.32 -9.30
C PHE A 153 2.13 -23.91 -8.86
N GLU A 154 1.47 -24.73 -8.04
CA GLU A 154 0.11 -24.48 -7.55
C GLU A 154 0.09 -23.49 -6.37
N GLY A 155 1.23 -23.30 -5.69
CA GLY A 155 1.41 -22.34 -4.63
C GLY A 155 2.32 -22.84 -3.52
N THR A 156 2.28 -22.15 -2.38
CA THR A 156 3.04 -22.51 -1.19
C THR A 156 2.14 -23.21 -0.19
N THR A 157 2.53 -24.43 0.23
CA THR A 157 1.88 -25.17 1.30
C THR A 157 2.83 -25.34 2.48
N TYR A 158 2.27 -25.54 3.67
CA TYR A 158 3.04 -25.61 4.90
C TYR A 158 2.67 -26.83 5.72
N PHE A 159 3.66 -27.40 6.39
CA PHE A 159 3.51 -28.61 7.17
C PHE A 159 4.21 -28.48 8.51
N ARG A 160 3.68 -29.16 9.53
CA ARG A 160 4.35 -29.32 10.82
C ARG A 160 4.82 -30.75 11.00
N THR A 161 6.03 -30.91 11.53
CA THR A 161 6.59 -32.22 11.89
C THR A 161 6.18 -32.61 13.31
N TYR A 162 5.77 -33.86 13.51
CA TYR A 162 5.42 -34.40 14.82
C TYR A 162 5.58 -35.91 14.86
N LEU A 163 5.64 -36.47 16.06
CA LEU A 163 5.61 -37.91 16.28
C LEU A 163 4.17 -38.35 16.48
N ASN A 164 3.76 -39.39 15.74
CA ASN A 164 2.51 -40.11 15.98
C ASN A 164 2.85 -41.58 16.21
N ALA A 165 2.63 -42.07 17.44
CA ALA A 165 2.99 -43.44 17.84
C ALA A 165 4.42 -43.82 17.37
N ASP A 166 5.40 -42.98 17.74
CA ASP A 166 6.83 -43.11 17.40
C ASP A 166 7.19 -43.04 15.90
N THR A 167 6.22 -42.72 15.04
CA THR A 167 6.45 -42.50 13.61
C THR A 167 6.45 -40.99 13.29
N PRO A 168 7.53 -40.44 12.72
CA PRO A 168 7.56 -39.06 12.25
C PRO A 168 6.55 -38.84 11.12
N THR A 169 5.71 -37.81 11.26
CA THR A 169 4.63 -37.50 10.30
C THR A 169 4.54 -36.00 10.02
N LEU A 170 3.92 -35.67 8.88
CA LEU A 170 3.65 -34.31 8.42
C LEU A 170 2.16 -34.01 8.48
N THR A 171 1.80 -32.90 9.11
CA THR A 171 0.42 -32.40 9.16
C THR A 171 0.36 -31.08 8.42
N HIS A 172 -0.59 -30.95 7.51
CA HIS A 172 -0.84 -29.72 6.78
C HIS A 172 -1.26 -28.59 7.73
N MET A 173 -0.77 -27.38 7.48
CA MET A 173 -1.00 -26.22 8.32
C MET A 173 -1.46 -25.02 7.48
N GLU A 174 -2.40 -24.25 8.01
CA GLU A 174 -2.71 -22.94 7.44
C GLU A 174 -1.55 -21.96 7.66
N LYS A 175 -1.29 -21.09 6.68
CA LYS A 175 -0.23 -20.07 6.73
C LYS A 175 -0.27 -19.25 8.03
N ARG A 176 -1.46 -18.83 8.46
CA ARG A 176 -1.62 -18.04 9.68
C ARG A 176 -1.10 -18.79 10.93
N ALA A 177 -1.45 -20.06 11.07
CA ALA A 177 -1.00 -20.89 12.17
C ALA A 177 0.51 -21.17 12.11
N VAL A 178 1.07 -21.29 10.91
CA VAL A 178 2.51 -21.46 10.68
C VAL A 178 3.31 -20.31 11.27
N TYR A 179 2.98 -19.07 10.93
CA TYR A 179 3.76 -17.92 11.38
C TYR A 179 3.65 -17.71 12.90
N ASN A 180 2.53 -18.10 13.51
CA ASN A 180 2.42 -18.16 14.98
C ASN A 180 3.38 -19.19 15.58
N ILE A 181 3.48 -20.39 14.99
CA ILE A 181 4.43 -21.42 15.45
C ILE A 181 5.87 -20.95 15.25
N VAL A 182 6.19 -20.43 14.07
CA VAL A 182 7.50 -19.84 13.73
C VAL A 182 7.93 -18.85 14.81
N SER A 183 7.08 -17.87 15.16
CA SER A 183 7.39 -16.91 16.22
C SER A 183 7.66 -17.55 17.59
N THR A 184 7.01 -18.68 17.89
CA THR A 184 7.15 -19.42 19.15
C THR A 184 8.48 -20.20 19.20
N ILE A 185 8.91 -20.77 18.07
CA ILE A 185 10.16 -21.55 18.00
C ILE A 185 11.39 -20.68 17.73
N SER A 186 11.24 -19.50 17.13
CA SER A 186 12.34 -18.58 16.83
C SER A 186 13.18 -18.23 18.05
N GLU A 187 14.48 -18.09 17.83
CA GLU A 187 15.41 -17.49 18.78
C GLU A 187 15.27 -15.96 18.78
N PRO A 188 15.63 -15.27 19.87
CA PRO A 188 15.61 -13.81 19.93
C PRO A 188 16.56 -13.19 18.90
N ILE A 189 16.10 -12.16 18.21
CA ILE A 189 16.93 -11.33 17.34
C ILE A 189 16.80 -9.86 17.73
N THR A 190 17.70 -9.03 17.22
CA THR A 190 17.69 -7.59 17.45
C THR A 190 17.26 -6.85 16.18
N ALA A 191 16.36 -5.88 16.34
CA ALA A 191 16.09 -4.85 15.35
C ALA A 191 16.62 -3.50 15.87
N ILE A 192 17.14 -2.69 14.94
CA ILE A 192 17.78 -1.42 15.21
C ILE A 192 16.79 -0.30 14.87
N TRP A 193 16.50 0.51 15.88
CA TRP A 193 15.78 1.77 15.74
C TRP A 193 16.76 2.89 15.46
N LYS A 194 16.77 3.41 14.23
CA LYS A 194 17.56 4.60 13.91
C LYS A 194 16.67 5.83 14.05
N HIS A 195 17.25 6.96 14.45
CA HIS A 195 16.54 8.24 14.51
C HIS A 195 16.83 9.09 13.28
N ASP A 196 15.93 10.02 12.96
CA ASP A 196 16.28 11.14 12.10
C ASP A 196 17.10 12.19 12.86
N ASP A 197 17.68 13.14 12.12
CA ASP A 197 18.46 14.24 12.70
C ASP A 197 17.66 15.13 13.66
N SER A 198 16.32 15.13 13.54
CA SER A 198 15.42 15.88 14.41
C SER A 198 14.99 15.11 15.67
N GLY A 199 15.26 13.80 15.73
CA GLY A 199 14.82 12.90 16.80
C GLY A 199 13.30 12.70 16.89
N GLN A 200 12.53 13.17 15.90
CA GLN A 200 11.07 13.07 15.90
C GLN A 200 10.58 11.77 15.29
N ARG A 201 11.41 11.09 14.49
CA ARG A 201 11.03 9.86 13.79
C ARG A 201 11.99 8.72 14.07
N GLY A 202 11.44 7.52 14.02
CA GLY A 202 12.16 6.26 14.12
C GLY A 202 12.08 5.45 12.84
N PHE A 203 13.14 4.72 12.54
CA PHE A 203 13.29 3.93 11.31
C PHE A 203 13.67 2.50 11.64
N ILE A 204 12.95 1.55 11.04
CA ILE A 204 13.24 0.12 11.09
C ILE A 204 13.23 -0.42 9.65
N GLY A 205 14.32 -1.05 9.22
CA GLY A 205 14.40 -1.68 7.90
C GLY A 205 13.55 -2.95 7.80
N TYR A 206 12.93 -3.22 6.65
CA TYR A 206 12.14 -4.45 6.46
C TYR A 206 13.00 -5.72 6.53
N ASP A 207 14.27 -5.63 6.13
CA ASP A 207 15.26 -6.70 6.21
C ASP A 207 15.52 -7.16 7.65
N GLN A 208 15.24 -6.32 8.65
CA GLN A 208 15.36 -6.65 10.06
C GLN A 208 14.11 -7.37 10.61
N LEU A 209 12.99 -7.32 9.87
CA LEU A 209 11.70 -7.89 10.26
C LEU A 209 11.45 -9.24 9.58
N LEU A 210 12.38 -10.18 9.81
CA LEU A 210 12.40 -11.51 9.19
C LEU A 210 11.23 -12.40 9.64
N ASN A 211 10.48 -12.92 8.66
CA ASN A 211 9.39 -13.92 8.81
C ASN A 211 8.44 -13.66 10.00
N ILE A 212 7.97 -12.42 10.14
CA ILE A 212 7.02 -12.08 11.21
C ILE A 212 5.56 -12.45 10.85
N PRO A 213 4.69 -12.72 11.84
CA PRO A 213 3.28 -12.99 11.59
C PRO A 213 2.53 -11.83 10.94
N ASP A 214 1.55 -12.14 10.09
CA ASP A 214 0.75 -11.16 9.35
C ASP A 214 0.03 -10.18 10.30
N GLU A 215 -0.40 -10.62 11.49
CA GLU A 215 -1.00 -9.75 12.52
C GLU A 215 -0.01 -8.72 13.06
N ILE A 216 1.21 -9.14 13.35
CA ILE A 216 2.27 -8.26 13.86
C ILE A 216 2.67 -7.26 12.78
N PHE A 217 2.89 -7.76 11.56
CA PHE A 217 3.16 -6.90 10.41
C PHE A 217 2.05 -5.89 10.15
N ASN A 218 0.78 -6.30 10.30
CA ASN A 218 -0.37 -5.42 10.14
C ASN A 218 -0.36 -4.29 11.19
N VAL A 219 -0.08 -4.61 12.45
CA VAL A 219 0.06 -3.62 13.53
C VAL A 219 1.15 -2.61 13.19
N LEU A 220 2.35 -3.09 12.83
CA LEU A 220 3.47 -2.22 12.46
C LEU A 220 3.10 -1.31 11.28
N ARG A 221 2.49 -1.86 10.24
CA ARG A 221 2.04 -1.08 9.07
C ARG A 221 0.97 -0.04 9.40
N ARG A 222 0.13 -0.29 10.41
CA ARG A 222 -0.91 0.67 10.85
C ARG A 222 -0.34 1.80 11.70
N LEU A 223 0.76 1.55 12.40
CA LEU A 223 1.52 2.56 13.16
C LEU A 223 2.49 3.34 12.25
N ALA A 224 3.05 2.68 11.24
CA ALA A 224 4.03 3.28 10.35
C ALA A 224 3.41 4.30 9.38
N THR A 225 4.22 5.27 8.99
CA THR A 225 4.02 6.11 7.82
C THR A 225 4.89 5.56 6.68
N VAL A 226 4.36 5.58 5.46
CA VAL A 226 5.11 5.16 4.26
C VAL A 226 5.68 6.40 3.59
N ASP A 227 7.00 6.49 3.49
CA ASP A 227 7.68 7.51 2.69
C ASP A 227 8.38 6.82 1.52
N LYS A 228 7.97 7.15 0.29
CA LYS A 228 8.54 6.55 -0.93
C LYS A 228 10.02 6.89 -1.12
N ARG A 229 10.54 7.90 -0.44
CA ARG A 229 11.94 8.36 -0.56
C ARG A 229 12.92 7.46 0.19
N VAL A 230 12.43 6.70 1.17
CA VAL A 230 13.22 5.69 1.90
C VAL A 230 12.56 4.34 1.68
N PRO A 231 12.77 3.72 0.49
CA PRO A 231 12.23 2.40 0.22
C PRO A 231 12.75 1.40 1.25
N ASP A 232 11.98 0.34 1.45
CA ASP A 232 12.37 -0.77 2.33
C ASP A 232 12.67 -0.35 3.79
N THR A 233 12.03 0.72 4.26
CA THR A 233 12.03 1.13 5.67
C THR A 233 10.61 1.46 6.17
N MET A 234 10.30 1.07 7.40
CA MET A 234 9.13 1.54 8.13
C MET A 234 9.50 2.76 8.97
N ILE A 235 8.67 3.80 8.90
CA ILE A 235 8.89 5.08 9.58
C ILE A 235 7.82 5.27 10.64
N PHE A 236 8.22 5.62 11.85
CA PHE A 236 7.34 5.77 12.99
C PHE A 236 7.53 7.13 13.66
N GLU A 237 6.49 7.62 14.36
CA GLU A 237 6.67 8.72 15.29
C GLU A 237 7.52 8.25 16.48
N ASN A 238 8.41 9.11 16.99
CA ASN A 238 9.30 8.71 18.08
C ASN A 238 8.54 8.27 19.35
N ASN A 239 7.36 8.87 19.58
CA ASN A 239 6.49 8.53 20.71
C ASN A 239 5.91 7.11 20.62
N ASP A 240 5.99 6.45 19.46
CA ASP A 240 5.52 5.07 19.28
C ASP A 240 6.58 4.01 19.64
N PHE A 241 7.80 4.42 20.00
CA PHE A 241 8.91 3.50 20.31
C PHE A 241 8.52 2.40 21.29
N GLU A 242 7.97 2.75 22.46
CA GLU A 242 7.59 1.77 23.50
C GLU A 242 6.48 0.82 23.03
N LEU A 243 5.55 1.33 22.20
CA LEU A 243 4.48 0.51 21.64
C LEU A 243 5.03 -0.49 20.63
N ILE A 244 5.92 -0.06 19.75
CA ILE A 244 6.55 -0.91 18.74
C ILE A 244 7.48 -1.93 19.39
N LYS A 245 8.26 -1.51 20.39
CA LYS A 245 9.08 -2.40 21.22
C LYS A 245 8.24 -3.49 21.87
N THR A 246 7.06 -3.16 22.39
CA THR A 246 6.14 -4.14 22.97
C THR A 246 5.63 -5.15 21.92
N VAL A 247 5.25 -4.66 20.73
CA VAL A 247 4.77 -5.49 19.62
C VAL A 247 5.85 -6.42 19.11
N LEU A 248 7.06 -5.93 18.87
CA LEU A 248 8.19 -6.73 18.41
C LEU A 248 8.68 -7.72 19.49
N GLY A 249 8.67 -7.29 20.76
CA GLY A 249 9.05 -8.11 21.89
C GLY A 249 8.18 -9.36 22.06
N CYS A 250 6.89 -9.31 21.73
CA CYS A 250 6.01 -10.48 21.83
C CYS A 250 6.37 -11.60 20.84
N ILE A 251 7.11 -11.28 19.77
CA ILE A 251 7.71 -12.24 18.83
C ILE A 251 9.25 -12.30 18.96
N LYS A 252 9.78 -11.94 20.14
CA LYS A 252 11.19 -12.01 20.51
C LYS A 252 12.12 -11.20 19.58
N ILE A 253 11.64 -10.11 19.00
CA ILE A 253 12.48 -9.13 18.32
C ILE A 253 12.73 -8.01 19.32
N GLU A 254 13.96 -7.91 19.82
CA GLU A 254 14.37 -6.84 20.72
C GLU A 254 14.68 -5.58 19.91
N LEU A 255 13.98 -4.49 20.22
CA LEU A 255 14.20 -3.20 19.57
C LEU A 255 15.21 -2.38 20.37
N ILE A 256 16.34 -2.04 19.75
CA ILE A 256 17.43 -1.27 20.37
C ILE A 256 17.63 0.04 19.63
N VAL A 257 17.82 1.12 20.37
CA VAL A 257 18.11 2.45 19.82
C VAL A 257 19.56 2.51 19.32
N SER A 258 19.73 2.92 18.08
CA SER A 258 21.04 3.20 17.49
C SER A 258 21.53 4.59 17.86
N SER A 259 22.85 4.74 17.98
CA SER A 259 23.51 6.04 17.97
C SER A 259 23.64 6.64 16.56
N GLU A 260 23.42 5.84 15.51
CA GLU A 260 23.43 6.30 14.13
C GLU A 260 22.14 7.05 13.80
N THR A 261 22.26 8.27 13.27
CA THR A 261 21.13 8.96 12.65
C THR A 261 21.04 8.60 11.18
N ILE A 262 19.82 8.38 10.71
CA ILE A 262 19.54 8.39 9.28
C ILE A 262 19.41 9.86 8.91
N THR A 263 20.26 10.28 7.97
CA THR A 263 20.05 11.53 7.25
C THR A 263 18.85 11.33 6.35
N THR A 264 17.66 11.42 6.91
CA THR A 264 16.50 11.77 6.11
C THR A 264 16.85 13.09 5.47
N ILE A 265 16.73 13.20 4.14
CA ILE A 265 16.67 14.50 3.50
C ILE A 265 15.69 15.29 4.36
N SER A 266 16.23 16.29 5.08
CA SER A 266 15.47 17.03 6.07
C SER A 266 14.18 17.51 5.43
N ASP A 267 13.23 17.97 6.23
CA ASP A 267 12.14 18.83 5.74
C ASP A 267 12.71 20.02 4.96
N LYS A 268 13.13 19.82 3.71
CA LYS A 268 13.08 20.79 2.65
C LYS A 268 11.59 20.94 2.45
N LYS A 269 11.03 21.82 3.28
CA LYS A 269 9.74 22.49 3.14
C LYS A 269 8.95 21.86 1.99
N SER A 270 8.00 20.98 2.31
CA SER A 270 7.09 20.38 1.32
C SER A 270 6.30 21.44 0.53
N ASP A 271 6.48 22.71 0.85
CA ASP A 271 5.95 23.90 0.20
C ASP A 271 6.92 24.64 -0.74
N VAL A 272 8.18 24.22 -0.90
CA VAL A 272 9.10 24.86 -1.85
C VAL A 272 8.75 24.39 -3.27
N PRO A 273 8.43 25.32 -4.19
CA PRO A 273 8.17 25.00 -5.57
C PRO A 273 9.37 24.26 -6.19
N LEU A 274 9.09 23.10 -6.78
CA LEU A 274 10.05 22.36 -7.58
C LEU A 274 10.31 23.12 -8.88
N LEU A 275 11.57 23.09 -9.32
CA LEU A 275 11.92 23.58 -10.65
C LEU A 275 11.20 22.74 -11.69
N ILE A 276 10.60 23.39 -12.69
CA ILE A 276 9.87 22.70 -13.75
C ILE A 276 10.75 21.72 -14.51
N GLU A 277 12.04 22.05 -14.66
CA GLU A 277 13.03 21.18 -15.29
C GLU A 277 13.25 19.85 -14.54
N GLY A 278 12.98 19.82 -13.23
CA GLY A 278 13.12 18.63 -12.38
C GLY A 278 11.89 17.73 -12.33
N ILE A 279 10.78 18.11 -12.97
CA ILE A 279 9.53 17.32 -12.99
C ILE A 279 9.57 16.37 -14.18
N GLN A 280 8.99 15.16 -14.04
CA GLN A 280 8.81 14.22 -15.15
C GLN A 280 8.18 14.89 -16.37
N LYS A 281 8.98 15.09 -17.43
CA LYS A 281 8.60 15.87 -18.61
C LYS A 281 7.33 15.32 -19.27
N ASP A 282 7.19 14.00 -19.35
CA ASP A 282 6.06 13.37 -20.06
C ASP A 282 4.72 13.62 -19.36
N ARG A 283 4.67 13.52 -18.03
CA ARG A 283 3.45 13.74 -17.22
C ARG A 283 3.04 15.20 -17.19
N LEU A 284 4.03 16.08 -17.04
CA LEU A 284 3.81 17.51 -17.13
C LEU A 284 3.27 17.89 -18.53
N GLN A 285 3.83 17.31 -19.58
CA GLN A 285 3.41 17.57 -20.95
C GLN A 285 1.95 17.17 -21.20
N VAL A 286 1.45 16.10 -20.56
CA VAL A 286 0.01 15.77 -20.58
C VAL A 286 -0.82 16.92 -20.04
N MET A 287 -0.45 17.49 -18.89
CA MET A 287 -1.18 18.62 -18.31
C MET A 287 -1.20 19.81 -19.27
N LEU A 288 -0.04 20.14 -19.83
CA LEU A 288 0.12 21.25 -20.76
C LEU A 288 -0.73 21.07 -22.03
N ASN A 289 -0.74 19.85 -22.59
CA ASN A 289 -1.51 19.54 -23.79
C ASN A 289 -3.02 19.66 -23.52
N ILE A 290 -3.52 19.07 -22.43
CA ILE A 290 -4.95 19.08 -22.12
C ILE A 290 -5.42 20.50 -21.79
N ILE A 291 -4.63 21.29 -21.05
CA ILE A 291 -4.96 22.69 -20.77
C ILE A 291 -5.05 23.51 -22.07
N LYS A 292 -4.12 23.30 -23.01
CA LYS A 292 -4.17 23.95 -24.33
C LYS A 292 -5.39 23.52 -25.14
N GLU A 293 -5.75 22.24 -25.12
CA GLU A 293 -6.97 21.73 -25.78
C GLU A 293 -8.25 22.32 -25.18
N MET A 294 -8.27 22.58 -23.87
CA MET A 294 -9.37 23.30 -23.22
C MET A 294 -9.39 24.81 -23.55
N GLY A 295 -8.43 25.31 -24.34
CA GLY A 295 -8.33 26.71 -24.75
C GLY A 295 -7.54 27.60 -23.78
N GLY A 296 -6.80 27.02 -22.84
CA GLY A 296 -5.93 27.76 -21.92
C GLY A 296 -4.63 28.19 -22.59
N LYS A 297 -4.16 29.41 -22.29
CA LYS A 297 -2.81 29.88 -22.65
C LYS A 297 -1.88 29.62 -21.47
N ILE A 298 -0.68 29.09 -21.73
CA ILE A 298 0.26 28.69 -20.69
C ILE A 298 1.58 29.42 -20.89
N GLU A 299 2.06 30.07 -19.84
CA GLU A 299 3.41 30.63 -19.72
C GLU A 299 4.19 29.79 -18.71
N ILE A 300 5.41 29.39 -19.09
CA ILE A 300 6.27 28.52 -18.27
C ILE A 300 7.35 29.40 -17.64
N GLU A 301 7.34 29.50 -16.31
CA GLU A 301 8.38 30.12 -15.51
C GLU A 301 9.35 29.04 -14.96
N LYS A 302 10.40 29.46 -14.25
CA LYS A 302 11.44 28.55 -13.75
C LYS A 302 10.89 27.49 -12.76
N ASP A 303 9.94 27.88 -11.94
CA ASP A 303 9.40 27.11 -10.81
C ASP A 303 7.86 27.00 -10.81
N SER A 304 7.21 27.51 -11.87
CA SER A 304 5.77 27.68 -11.92
C SER A 304 5.20 27.80 -13.33
N LEU A 305 3.92 27.48 -13.48
CA LEU A 305 3.16 27.66 -14.71
C LEU A 305 2.08 28.70 -14.49
N THR A 306 2.04 29.72 -15.33
CA THR A 306 0.93 30.66 -15.35
C THR A 306 -0.06 30.24 -16.43
N VAL A 307 -1.28 29.89 -16.03
CA VAL A 307 -2.34 29.46 -16.94
C VAL A 307 -3.43 30.52 -16.99
N LEU A 308 -3.71 30.99 -18.20
CA LEU A 308 -4.68 32.03 -18.53
C LEU A 308 -5.90 31.40 -19.21
N GLY A 309 -7.10 31.83 -18.78
CA GLY A 309 -8.36 31.46 -19.41
C GLY A 309 -9.32 32.64 -19.49
N THR A 310 -10.57 32.37 -19.84
CA THR A 310 -11.60 33.39 -20.05
C THR A 310 -12.01 34.10 -18.76
N ARG A 311 -11.87 33.45 -17.60
CA ARG A 311 -12.28 33.97 -16.29
C ARG A 311 -11.13 34.48 -15.41
N GLY A 312 -9.89 34.45 -15.87
CA GLY A 312 -8.74 34.95 -15.13
C GLY A 312 -7.47 34.14 -15.37
N LEU A 313 -6.60 34.13 -14.34
CA LEU A 313 -5.34 33.42 -14.37
C LEU A 313 -5.13 32.61 -13.09
N ILE A 314 -4.37 31.53 -13.17
CA ILE A 314 -3.88 30.75 -12.03
C ILE A 314 -2.38 30.55 -12.19
N LYS A 315 -1.62 30.75 -11.11
CA LYS A 315 -0.23 30.34 -11.00
C LYS A 315 -0.15 28.96 -10.34
N ILE A 316 0.36 27.99 -11.08
CA ILE A 316 0.54 26.62 -10.64
C ILE A 316 2.00 26.43 -10.21
N THR A 317 2.21 25.91 -9.01
CA THR A 317 3.52 25.52 -8.49
C THR A 317 3.48 24.04 -8.17
N PHE A 318 4.59 23.33 -8.36
CA PHE A 318 4.67 21.90 -8.07
C PHE A 318 5.45 21.66 -6.80
N VAL A 319 5.00 20.71 -5.99
CA VAL A 319 5.60 20.40 -4.70
C VAL A 319 5.73 18.90 -4.51
N ASP A 320 6.69 18.49 -3.68
CA ASP A 320 6.92 17.08 -3.30
C ASP A 320 6.02 16.64 -2.11
N ASP A 321 4.99 17.42 -1.78
CA ASP A 321 3.97 17.07 -0.79
C ASP A 321 3.01 16.00 -1.33
N ASP A 322 2.33 15.24 -0.48
CA ASP A 322 1.24 14.33 -0.85
C ASP A 322 -0.08 15.06 -1.14
N LYS A 323 -0.21 16.33 -0.76
CA LYS A 323 -1.45 17.11 -0.86
C LYS A 323 -1.32 18.29 -1.82
N SER A 324 -2.21 18.33 -2.81
CA SER A 324 -2.43 19.54 -3.60
C SER A 324 -3.29 20.53 -2.81
N SER A 325 -2.95 21.81 -2.84
CA SER A 325 -3.68 22.86 -2.14
C SER A 325 -3.90 24.08 -3.04
N GLN A 326 -4.84 24.93 -2.68
CA GLN A 326 -5.18 26.12 -3.44
C GLN A 326 -5.37 27.28 -2.48
N ASP A 327 -4.72 28.40 -2.79
CA ASP A 327 -4.86 29.65 -2.05
C ASP A 327 -4.86 30.84 -3.02
N GLY A 328 -5.94 31.63 -3.01
CA GLY A 328 -6.12 32.71 -3.98
C GLY A 328 -5.86 32.19 -5.40
N ASN A 329 -5.21 32.98 -6.26
CA ASN A 329 -4.85 32.58 -7.64
C ASN A 329 -3.65 31.64 -7.73
N MET A 330 -3.16 31.11 -6.61
CA MET A 330 -2.10 30.10 -6.59
C MET A 330 -2.67 28.71 -6.36
N MET A 331 -2.14 27.74 -7.10
CA MET A 331 -2.44 26.33 -6.97
C MET A 331 -1.12 25.58 -6.76
N LYS A 332 -1.02 24.84 -5.66
CA LYS A 332 0.09 23.95 -5.36
C LYS A 332 -0.32 22.54 -5.75
N ILE A 333 0.39 21.94 -6.69
CA ILE A 333 0.13 20.59 -7.18
C ILE A 333 1.22 19.65 -6.67
N SER A 334 0.80 18.61 -5.96
CA SER A 334 1.67 17.49 -5.63
C SER A 334 2.17 16.81 -6.91
N VAL A 335 3.48 16.55 -7.03
CA VAL A 335 4.02 15.76 -8.15
C VAL A 335 3.43 14.35 -8.15
N SER A 336 3.14 13.76 -6.99
CA SER A 336 2.49 12.45 -6.91
C SER A 336 1.09 12.44 -7.54
N ALA A 337 0.40 13.59 -7.56
CA ALA A 337 -0.91 13.70 -8.23
C ALA A 337 -0.79 13.69 -9.76
N LEU A 338 0.39 13.97 -10.31
CA LEU A 338 0.67 13.81 -11.74
C LEU A 338 0.86 12.33 -12.14
N GLU A 339 1.11 11.46 -11.18
CA GLU A 339 1.31 10.01 -11.40
C GLU A 339 -0.01 9.21 -11.33
N ASP A 340 -1.07 9.79 -10.77
CA ASP A 340 -2.34 9.12 -10.48
C ASP A 340 -3.48 9.71 -11.35
N PRO A 341 -3.98 9.00 -12.39
CA PRO A 341 -4.91 9.56 -13.36
C PRO A 341 -6.20 10.15 -12.76
N PRO A 342 -6.89 9.50 -11.80
CA PRO A 342 -8.02 10.11 -11.09
C PRO A 342 -7.70 11.44 -10.41
N ARG A 343 -6.59 11.52 -9.66
CA ARG A 343 -6.16 12.78 -9.00
C ARG A 343 -5.78 13.85 -10.03
N PHE A 344 -5.14 13.44 -11.12
CA PHE A 344 -4.82 14.33 -12.24
C PHE A 344 -6.10 14.92 -12.86
N ALA A 345 -7.12 14.08 -13.09
CA ALA A 345 -8.40 14.53 -13.62
C ALA A 345 -9.08 15.54 -12.69
N GLU A 346 -9.03 15.34 -11.37
CA GLU A 346 -9.54 16.31 -10.39
C GLU A 346 -8.84 17.67 -10.50
N ILE A 347 -7.51 17.67 -10.62
CA ILE A 347 -6.71 18.88 -10.83
C ILE A 347 -7.16 19.60 -12.10
N LEU A 348 -7.28 18.90 -13.22
CA LEU A 348 -7.73 19.48 -14.49
C LEU A 348 -9.16 20.04 -14.40
N VAL A 349 -10.06 19.37 -13.67
CA VAL A 349 -11.42 19.88 -13.40
C VAL A 349 -11.36 21.19 -12.61
N MET A 350 -10.49 21.29 -11.60
CA MET A 350 -10.31 22.51 -10.81
C MET A 350 -9.80 23.66 -11.68
N VAL A 351 -8.75 23.43 -12.46
CA VAL A 351 -8.19 24.42 -13.41
C VAL A 351 -9.27 24.86 -14.40
N LYS A 352 -10.00 23.91 -15.02
CA LYS A 352 -11.09 24.16 -15.97
C LYS A 352 -12.16 25.07 -15.38
N LYS A 353 -12.74 24.70 -14.24
CA LYS A 353 -13.87 25.42 -13.61
C LYS A 353 -13.49 26.86 -13.30
N ARG A 354 -12.26 27.06 -12.82
CA ARG A 354 -11.78 28.34 -12.36
C ARG A 354 -11.41 29.29 -13.48
N LEU A 355 -10.76 28.79 -14.52
CA LEU A 355 -10.36 29.58 -15.66
C LEU A 355 -11.46 29.74 -16.72
N GLY A 356 -12.59 29.04 -16.57
CA GLY A 356 -13.66 29.06 -17.56
C GLY A 356 -13.21 28.47 -18.90
N LEU A 357 -12.43 27.39 -18.84
CA LEU A 357 -11.95 26.69 -20.03
C LEU A 357 -13.06 25.83 -20.64
N LEU A 358 -12.88 25.43 -21.90
CA LEU A 358 -13.81 24.59 -22.64
C LEU A 358 -14.04 23.25 -21.92
N ASP A 359 -15.28 22.77 -22.00
CA ASP A 359 -15.64 21.49 -21.41
C ASP A 359 -15.14 20.34 -22.31
N LEU A 360 -14.21 19.55 -21.78
CA LEU A 360 -13.72 18.34 -22.43
C LEU A 360 -14.12 17.12 -21.58
N PRO A 361 -14.39 15.96 -22.22
CA PRO A 361 -14.56 14.70 -21.50
C PRO A 361 -13.19 14.26 -20.96
N LEU A 362 -12.81 14.78 -19.79
CA LEU A 362 -11.45 14.68 -19.25
C LEU A 362 -10.96 13.25 -19.07
N GLU A 363 -11.83 12.30 -18.73
CA GLU A 363 -11.48 10.88 -18.64
C GLU A 363 -11.00 10.32 -20.00
N ASN A 364 -11.66 10.73 -21.09
CA ASN A 364 -11.34 10.30 -22.45
C ASN A 364 -10.09 10.98 -22.99
N VAL A 365 -9.94 12.28 -22.71
CA VAL A 365 -8.80 13.07 -23.16
C VAL A 365 -7.55 12.67 -22.39
N LEU A 366 -7.66 12.50 -21.07
CA LEU A 366 -6.56 12.07 -20.21
C LEU A 366 -6.04 10.70 -20.63
N SER A 367 -6.92 9.72 -20.84
CA SER A 367 -6.51 8.37 -21.27
C SER A 367 -5.84 8.33 -22.65
N GLN A 368 -6.22 9.22 -23.57
CA GLN A 368 -5.55 9.38 -24.86
C GLN A 368 -4.12 9.92 -24.70
N HIS A 369 -3.93 10.98 -23.91
CA HIS A 369 -2.62 11.59 -23.71
C HIS A 369 -1.73 10.86 -22.69
N TRP A 370 -2.27 10.00 -21.84
CA TRP A 370 -1.51 9.34 -20.76
C TRP A 370 -0.31 8.54 -21.33
N PRO A 371 0.94 8.83 -20.93
CA PRO A 371 2.09 8.05 -21.36
C PRO A 371 2.17 6.70 -20.64
N ILE A 372 2.76 5.71 -21.32
CA ILE A 372 3.07 4.38 -20.77
C ILE A 372 4.53 4.41 -20.30
N ILE A 373 4.73 4.66 -19.01
CA ILE A 373 6.04 4.70 -18.35
C ILE A 373 6.22 3.46 -17.44
N SER A 374 5.12 3.02 -16.81
CA SER A 374 5.06 1.85 -15.93
C SER A 374 3.99 0.84 -16.37
N ASP A 375 4.03 -0.36 -15.79
CA ASP A 375 3.00 -1.38 -16.00
C ASP A 375 1.61 -0.94 -15.51
N ASN A 376 1.56 -0.09 -14.47
CA ASN A 376 0.30 0.48 -13.98
C ASN A 376 -0.34 1.42 -15.01
N ASP A 377 0.47 2.20 -15.73
CA ASP A 377 -0.01 3.06 -16.81
C ASP A 377 -0.61 2.25 -17.94
N LEU A 378 0.08 1.16 -18.29
CA LEU A 378 -0.37 0.23 -19.31
C LEU A 378 -1.69 -0.42 -18.93
N GLN A 379 -1.84 -0.87 -17.69
CA GLN A 379 -3.09 -1.40 -17.16
C GLN A 379 -4.22 -0.36 -17.21
N TYR A 380 -3.96 0.87 -16.77
CA TYR A 380 -4.94 1.96 -16.82
C TYR A 380 -5.42 2.23 -18.25
N ILE A 381 -4.50 2.37 -19.20
CA ILE A 381 -4.83 2.63 -20.61
C ILE A 381 -5.64 1.48 -21.21
N ILE A 382 -5.24 0.24 -20.95
CA ILE A 382 -5.91 -0.95 -21.49
C ILE A 382 -7.30 -1.10 -20.89
N GLN A 383 -7.43 -0.97 -19.58
CA GLN A 383 -8.71 -1.09 -18.90
C GLN A 383 -9.70 -0.01 -19.36
N THR A 384 -9.22 1.22 -19.56
CA THR A 384 -10.02 2.31 -20.12
C THR A 384 -10.40 2.05 -21.57
N ALA A 385 -9.50 1.53 -22.40
CA ALA A 385 -9.84 1.16 -23.78
C ALA A 385 -10.89 0.04 -23.83
N ILE A 386 -10.78 -0.97 -22.96
CA ILE A 386 -11.74 -2.08 -22.85
C ILE A 386 -13.12 -1.56 -22.43
N SER A 387 -13.20 -0.68 -21.43
CA SER A 387 -14.48 -0.15 -20.96
C SER A 387 -15.23 0.63 -22.03
N TRP A 388 -14.49 1.32 -22.92
CA TRP A 388 -15.07 2.06 -24.04
C TRP A 388 -15.33 1.23 -25.30
N TRP A 389 -14.86 -0.02 -25.37
CA TRP A 389 -14.97 -0.82 -26.60
C TRP A 389 -16.41 -1.05 -27.05
N SER A 390 -17.31 -1.37 -26.12
CA SER A 390 -18.70 -1.69 -26.43
C SER A 390 -19.52 -0.46 -26.85
N SER A 391 -19.22 0.70 -26.27
CA SER A 391 -19.96 1.95 -26.47
C SER A 391 -19.36 2.84 -27.56
N ASN A 392 -18.03 2.82 -27.73
CA ASN A 392 -17.32 3.62 -28.71
C ASN A 392 -15.97 2.97 -29.14
N PRO A 393 -16.00 2.02 -30.10
CA PRO A 393 -14.80 1.35 -30.61
C PRO A 393 -13.74 2.31 -31.20
N VAL A 394 -14.19 3.43 -31.78
CA VAL A 394 -13.29 4.45 -32.35
C VAL A 394 -12.52 5.16 -31.24
N LEU A 395 -13.16 5.45 -30.11
CA LEU A 395 -12.49 6.02 -28.95
C LEU A 395 -11.53 5.01 -28.31
N ALA A 396 -11.95 3.75 -28.14
CA ALA A 396 -11.10 2.68 -27.61
C ALA A 396 -9.79 2.52 -28.42
N THR A 397 -9.89 2.60 -29.75
CA THR A 397 -8.70 2.55 -30.65
C THR A 397 -7.86 3.84 -30.63
N LYS A 398 -8.43 4.99 -30.26
CA LYS A 398 -7.67 6.22 -29.98
C LYS A 398 -6.93 6.15 -28.64
N ILE A 399 -7.54 5.57 -27.60
CA ILE A 399 -6.95 5.48 -26.25
C ILE A 399 -5.65 4.68 -26.24
N ILE A 400 -5.61 3.54 -26.94
CA ILE A 400 -4.38 2.72 -27.10
C ILE A 400 -3.28 3.42 -27.93
N GLY A 401 -3.59 4.59 -28.51
CA GLY A 401 -2.68 5.48 -29.20
C GLY A 401 -2.14 4.96 -30.53
N ASP A 402 -1.15 5.68 -31.04
CA ASP A 402 -0.44 5.38 -32.28
C ASP A 402 1.00 4.93 -31.99
N ALA A 403 1.77 4.68 -33.06
CA ALA A 403 3.19 4.30 -33.08
C ALA A 403 3.73 3.65 -31.80
N GLU A 404 4.34 4.43 -30.90
CA GLU A 404 5.03 3.95 -29.70
C GLU A 404 4.06 3.40 -28.64
N LYS A 405 2.96 4.11 -28.35
CA LYS A 405 1.96 3.68 -27.37
C LYS A 405 1.33 2.36 -27.80
N PHE A 406 1.01 2.26 -29.09
CA PHE A 406 0.45 1.04 -29.68
C PHE A 406 1.44 -0.14 -29.67
N ALA A 407 2.74 0.12 -29.92
CA ALA A 407 3.76 -0.92 -29.88
C ALA A 407 3.88 -1.55 -28.48
N LYS A 408 3.88 -0.74 -27.41
CA LYS A 408 3.91 -1.22 -26.02
C LYS A 408 2.68 -2.07 -25.68
N VAL A 409 1.49 -1.66 -26.11
CA VAL A 409 0.24 -2.45 -25.95
C VAL A 409 0.31 -3.77 -26.70
N LYS A 410 0.86 -3.79 -27.92
CA LYS A 410 1.00 -5.00 -28.73
C LYS A 410 1.98 -5.99 -28.13
N GLU A 411 3.14 -5.52 -27.68
CA GLU A 411 4.15 -6.33 -27.00
C GLU A 411 3.57 -6.99 -25.73
N TRP A 412 2.84 -6.23 -24.94
CA TRP A 412 2.21 -6.74 -23.73
C TRP A 412 1.12 -7.79 -24.03
N ASN A 413 0.27 -7.53 -25.01
CA ASN A 413 -0.74 -8.50 -25.46
C ASN A 413 -0.10 -9.81 -25.98
N ALA A 414 1.06 -9.72 -26.66
CA ALA A 414 1.82 -10.90 -27.09
C ALA A 414 2.36 -11.68 -25.88
N LYS A 415 2.98 -11.01 -24.90
CA LYS A 415 3.48 -11.65 -23.66
C LYS A 415 2.37 -12.35 -22.86
N ILE A 416 1.15 -11.83 -22.87
CA ILE A 416 -0.01 -12.50 -22.24
C ILE A 416 -0.42 -13.75 -23.01
N LYS A 417 -0.51 -13.67 -24.35
CA LYS A 417 -0.84 -14.85 -25.18
C LYS A 417 0.21 -15.96 -25.05
N GLU A 418 1.46 -15.58 -24.88
CA GLU A 418 2.58 -16.50 -24.63
C GLU A 418 2.62 -17.04 -23.19
N GLY A 419 1.70 -16.62 -22.31
CA GLY A 419 1.64 -17.06 -20.91
C GLY A 419 2.76 -16.50 -20.02
N LYS A 420 3.55 -15.54 -20.51
CA LYS A 420 4.66 -14.91 -19.77
C LYS A 420 4.20 -13.90 -18.72
N ILE A 421 2.99 -13.35 -18.89
CA ILE A 421 2.37 -12.39 -17.97
C ILE A 421 0.95 -12.85 -17.66
N ARG A 422 0.60 -12.99 -16.38
CA ARG A 422 -0.79 -13.17 -15.94
C ARG A 422 -1.47 -11.81 -15.90
N SER A 423 -2.64 -11.69 -16.53
CA SER A 423 -3.45 -10.46 -16.52
C SER A 423 -4.87 -10.78 -16.08
N THR A 424 -5.46 -9.88 -15.29
CA THR A 424 -6.87 -9.92 -14.88
C THR A 424 -7.79 -9.15 -15.85
N LEU A 425 -7.23 -8.52 -16.89
CA LEU A 425 -7.99 -7.74 -17.87
C LEU A 425 -8.64 -8.63 -18.94
N ASP A 426 -9.70 -8.14 -19.58
CA ASP A 426 -10.37 -8.83 -20.69
C ASP A 426 -9.49 -8.85 -21.96
N THR A 427 -8.62 -9.86 -22.03
CA THR A 427 -7.66 -10.08 -23.12
C THR A 427 -8.33 -10.38 -24.46
N ILE A 428 -9.56 -10.89 -24.45
CA ILE A 428 -10.34 -11.14 -25.67
C ILE A 428 -10.74 -9.80 -26.29
N THR A 429 -11.30 -8.90 -25.50
CA THR A 429 -11.67 -7.56 -25.95
C THR A 429 -10.44 -6.75 -26.36
N LEU A 430 -9.36 -6.80 -25.60
CA LEU A 430 -8.09 -6.18 -26.01
C LEU A 430 -7.60 -6.71 -27.37
N GLY A 431 -7.69 -8.03 -27.60
CA GLY A 431 -7.35 -8.64 -28.88
C GLY A 431 -8.19 -8.09 -30.04
N LYS A 432 -9.47 -7.79 -29.82
CA LYS A 432 -10.36 -7.16 -30.82
C LYS A 432 -9.96 -5.71 -31.10
N ILE A 433 -9.66 -4.92 -30.07
CA ILE A 433 -9.22 -3.52 -30.21
C ILE A 433 -7.92 -3.46 -31.02
N VAL A 434 -6.93 -4.31 -30.68
CA VAL A 434 -5.64 -4.38 -31.38
C VAL A 434 -5.83 -4.74 -32.86
N LYS A 435 -6.62 -5.78 -33.15
CA LYS A 435 -6.92 -6.18 -34.54
C LYS A 435 -7.57 -5.06 -35.34
N GLN A 436 -8.57 -4.37 -34.78
CA GLN A 436 -9.23 -3.27 -35.47
C GLN A 436 -8.26 -2.13 -35.77
N LYS A 437 -7.37 -1.79 -34.81
CA LYS A 437 -6.35 -0.76 -35.03
C LYS A 437 -5.35 -1.15 -36.12
N GLU A 438 -4.96 -2.42 -36.18
CA GLU A 438 -4.10 -2.94 -37.25
C GLU A 438 -4.80 -2.83 -38.61
N SER A 439 -6.06 -3.25 -38.72
CA SER A 439 -6.85 -3.12 -39.95
C SER A 439 -7.00 -1.66 -40.42
N ASN A 440 -7.16 -0.72 -39.47
CA ASN A 440 -7.25 0.71 -39.77
C ASN A 440 -5.93 1.35 -40.23
N LYS A 441 -4.78 0.72 -39.97
CA LYS A 441 -3.48 1.16 -40.49
C LYS A 441 -3.23 0.75 -41.95
N PHE A 442 -3.97 -0.23 -42.47
CA PHE A 442 -3.87 -0.69 -43.86
C PHE A 442 -4.85 0.01 -44.81
N THR A 443 -5.73 0.86 -44.29
CA THR A 443 -6.77 1.59 -45.04
C THR A 443 -6.49 3.10 -45.16
N LYS A 444 -5.35 3.56 -44.66
CA LYS A 444 -4.74 4.87 -44.93
C LYS A 444 -3.40 4.64 -45.59
#